data_AF-A0A7W0VL54-F1
#
_entry.id   AF-A0A7W0VL54-F1
#
_cell.length_a   1.000
_cell.length_b   1.000
_cell.length_c   1.000
_cell.angle_alpha   90.00
_cell.angle_beta   90.00
_cell.angle_gamma   90.00
#
_symmetry.space_group_name_H-M   'P 1'
#
loop_
_entity.id
_entity.type
_entity.pdbx_description
1 polymer ?
#
loop_
_entity_poly.entity_id
_entity_poly.type
_entity_poly.pdbx_seq_one_letter_code
_entity_poly.pdbx_strand_id
1 'polypeptide(L)'
;MIQSELAYNVNGEPFEVSDKVTDWRVKGLRAGRGAPAIAYARDGRPLTVPVDATHDDLREELDVSGRFRLDPIDENGKVVEGVPAAYVQVTLPERNAATPELGALTGLTSVDHALREIVRANLELARCNTELAKTVVNRQPEVMASTAEILRAADGAGLSRRAPSADWDGDDDDGSDDADIAPDAPLGAIMSQLAPLIQLGSAYLGSKLGMTGATAPKPTRAPNGGTPAPPTPTDDETASNADTPSESPTPERAPVADIGNHVMQIQKQLTADERRFVEGAIARLTISEVGQWQQQLSRMSIAEAVAAIRAEIARSAKPKAKSTATPAAQNQEKVS
;
A
#
# COMPACT_ATOMS: atom_id res chain seq x y z
N MET A 1 -7.51 -5.90 -43.62
CA MET A 1 -8.00 -5.91 -42.23
C MET A 1 -7.06 -5.07 -41.40
N ILE A 2 -7.61 -4.23 -40.53
CA ILE A 2 -6.84 -3.29 -39.70
C ILE A 2 -6.86 -3.79 -38.26
N GLN A 3 -5.69 -3.86 -37.61
CA GLN A 3 -5.60 -4.06 -36.17
C GLN A 3 -5.75 -2.71 -35.49
N SER A 4 -6.94 -2.47 -34.92
CA SER A 4 -7.23 -1.27 -34.13
C SER A 4 -7.03 -1.57 -32.65
N GLU A 5 -6.35 -0.67 -31.94
CA GLU A 5 -6.19 -0.78 -30.48
C GLU A 5 -7.51 -0.63 -29.72
N LEU A 6 -8.58 -0.15 -30.35
CA LEU A 6 -9.88 0.04 -29.71
C LEU A 6 -10.84 -1.13 -29.94
N ALA A 7 -10.48 -2.11 -30.78
CA ALA A 7 -11.36 -3.19 -31.23
C ALA A 7 -11.45 -4.35 -30.23
N TYR A 8 -11.99 -4.10 -29.04
CA TYR A 8 -12.28 -5.12 -28.04
C TYR A 8 -13.79 -5.40 -27.94
N ASN A 9 -14.18 -6.67 -27.94
CA ASN A 9 -15.58 -7.05 -27.77
C ASN A 9 -16.05 -6.86 -26.31
N VAL A 10 -17.32 -7.19 -26.00
CA VAL A 10 -17.87 -7.06 -24.64
C VAL A 10 -17.16 -7.95 -23.60
N ASN A 11 -16.49 -9.02 -24.05
CA ASN A 11 -15.71 -9.92 -23.22
C ASN A 11 -14.25 -9.44 -23.03
N GLY A 12 -13.85 -8.35 -23.68
CA GLY A 12 -12.48 -7.85 -23.65
C GLY A 12 -11.52 -8.60 -24.58
N GLU A 13 -12.03 -9.38 -25.54
CA GLU A 13 -11.19 -10.04 -26.54
C GLU A 13 -11.01 -9.12 -27.76
N PRO A 14 -9.79 -8.98 -28.27
CA PRO A 14 -9.54 -8.20 -29.47
C PRO A 14 -10.16 -8.88 -30.70
N PHE A 15 -10.65 -8.09 -31.65
CA PHE A 15 -11.15 -8.59 -32.93
C PHE A 15 -10.64 -7.76 -34.12
N GLU A 16 -10.62 -8.36 -35.30
CA GLU A 16 -10.14 -7.70 -36.51
C GLU A 16 -11.23 -6.81 -37.13
N VAL A 17 -10.83 -5.61 -37.54
CA VAL A 17 -11.74 -4.62 -38.13
C VAL A 17 -11.66 -4.71 -39.65
N SER A 18 -12.83 -4.69 -40.29
CA SER A 18 -12.96 -4.66 -41.75
C SER A 18 -12.44 -3.35 -42.33
N ASP A 19 -11.83 -3.41 -43.51
CA ASP A 19 -11.26 -2.23 -44.21
C ASP A 19 -12.33 -1.22 -44.67
N LYS A 20 -13.61 -1.58 -44.52
CA LYS A 20 -14.75 -0.68 -44.80
C LYS A 20 -15.04 0.31 -43.66
N VAL A 21 -14.47 0.08 -42.48
CA VAL A 21 -14.66 0.95 -41.32
C VAL A 21 -13.61 2.04 -41.37
N THR A 22 -14.04 3.30 -41.46
CA THR A 22 -13.13 4.44 -41.44
C THR A 22 -13.02 5.04 -40.04
N ASP A 23 -14.13 5.08 -39.32
CA ASP A 23 -14.23 5.75 -38.02
C ASP A 23 -15.07 4.93 -37.03
N TRP A 24 -14.92 5.27 -35.75
CA TRP A 24 -15.71 4.78 -34.63
C TRP A 24 -16.65 5.88 -34.14
N ARG A 25 -17.96 5.60 -34.11
CA ARG A 25 -18.93 6.45 -33.43
C ARG A 25 -18.98 6.10 -31.95
N VAL A 26 -18.69 7.08 -31.09
CA VAL A 26 -18.59 6.87 -29.64
C VAL A 26 -19.95 7.06 -28.97
N LYS A 27 -20.39 6.06 -28.19
CA LYS A 27 -21.61 6.10 -27.38
C LYS A 27 -21.28 5.81 -25.91
N GLY A 28 -21.65 6.72 -25.02
CA GLY A 28 -21.52 6.53 -23.58
C GLY A 28 -22.51 5.50 -23.04
N LEU A 29 -22.01 4.50 -22.31
CA LEU A 29 -22.82 3.62 -21.48
C LEU A 29 -22.95 4.26 -20.09
N ARG A 30 -24.19 4.60 -19.71
CA ARG A 30 -24.48 5.05 -18.34
C ARG A 30 -24.40 3.86 -17.39
N ALA A 31 -23.99 4.08 -16.14
CA ALA A 31 -23.88 3.03 -15.12
C ALA A 31 -25.21 2.35 -14.72
N GLY A 32 -26.35 2.81 -15.27
CA GLY A 32 -27.68 2.27 -15.02
C GLY A 32 -28.32 1.60 -16.25
N ARG A 33 -29.57 1.14 -16.09
CA ARG A 33 -30.36 0.61 -17.22
C ARG A 33 -30.73 1.77 -18.15
N GLY A 34 -30.14 1.78 -19.34
CA GLY A 34 -30.45 2.75 -20.38
C GLY A 34 -29.81 2.38 -21.71
N ALA A 35 -30.43 2.82 -22.81
CA ALA A 35 -29.81 2.72 -24.11
C ALA A 35 -28.51 3.56 -24.14
N PRO A 36 -27.42 3.08 -24.78
CA PRO A 36 -26.22 3.88 -24.97
C PRO A 36 -26.56 5.22 -25.66
N ALA A 37 -26.09 6.32 -25.08
CA ALA A 37 -26.30 7.66 -25.63
C ALA A 37 -25.08 8.09 -26.46
N ILE A 38 -25.27 8.88 -27.51
CA ILE A 38 -24.16 9.42 -28.29
C ILE A 38 -23.31 10.32 -27.38
N ALA A 39 -21.99 10.09 -27.39
CA ALA A 39 -21.04 10.99 -26.75
C ALA A 39 -20.81 12.18 -27.70
N TYR A 40 -20.67 13.37 -27.12
CA TYR A 40 -20.40 14.58 -27.87
C TYR A 40 -18.96 15.02 -27.59
N ALA A 41 -18.27 15.44 -28.65
CA ALA A 41 -16.95 16.05 -28.53
C ALA A 41 -17.08 17.48 -27.95
N ARG A 42 -15.94 18.10 -27.64
CA ARG A 42 -15.90 19.46 -27.08
C ARG A 42 -16.50 20.53 -28.00
N ASP A 43 -16.53 20.27 -29.29
CA ASP A 43 -17.14 21.13 -30.30
C ASP A 43 -18.68 21.00 -30.37
N GLY A 44 -19.26 20.12 -29.55
CA GLY A 44 -20.69 19.84 -29.50
C GLY A 44 -21.20 18.92 -30.62
N ARG A 45 -20.31 18.37 -31.46
CA ARG A 45 -20.69 17.39 -32.49
C ARG A 45 -20.66 15.96 -31.94
N PRO A 46 -21.40 15.01 -32.54
CA PRO A 46 -21.25 13.60 -32.21
C PRO A 46 -19.79 13.17 -32.32
N LEU A 47 -19.24 12.58 -31.26
CA LEU A 47 -17.83 12.18 -31.24
C LEU A 47 -17.62 10.99 -32.18
N THR A 48 -16.77 11.22 -33.18
CA THR A 48 -16.25 10.21 -34.09
C THR A 48 -14.73 10.23 -34.02
N VAL A 49 -14.12 9.06 -33.85
CA VAL A 49 -12.66 8.94 -33.83
C VAL A 49 -12.19 8.02 -34.95
N PRO A 50 -11.03 8.26 -35.57
CA PRO A 50 -10.49 7.39 -36.61
C PRO A 50 -10.34 5.94 -36.16
N VAL A 51 -10.38 4.98 -37.11
CA VAL A 51 -10.24 3.55 -36.79
C VAL A 51 -8.88 3.20 -36.17
N ASP A 52 -7.84 3.96 -36.49
CA ASP A 52 -6.47 3.86 -35.98
C ASP A 52 -6.22 4.67 -34.70
N ALA A 53 -7.25 5.35 -34.16
CA ALA A 53 -7.14 6.08 -32.92
C ALA A 53 -6.76 5.17 -31.74
N THR A 54 -5.97 5.72 -30.83
CA THR A 54 -5.49 5.05 -29.63
C THR A 54 -6.39 5.36 -28.42
N HIS A 55 -6.13 4.71 -27.29
CA HIS A 55 -6.82 5.01 -26.03
C HIS A 55 -6.57 6.44 -25.53
N ASP A 56 -5.42 7.02 -25.87
CA ASP A 56 -5.04 8.37 -25.42
C ASP A 56 -5.77 9.44 -26.23
N ASP A 57 -5.94 9.24 -27.55
CA ASP A 57 -6.76 10.13 -28.39
C ASP A 57 -8.20 10.21 -27.87
N LEU A 58 -8.76 9.07 -27.49
CA LEU A 58 -10.11 9.00 -26.92
C LEU A 58 -10.21 9.72 -25.56
N ARG A 59 -9.13 9.71 -24.76
CA ARG A 59 -9.06 10.45 -23.48
C ARG A 59 -8.94 11.95 -23.69
N GLU A 60 -8.27 12.40 -24.74
CA GLU A 60 -8.11 13.83 -25.02
C GLU A 60 -9.43 14.48 -25.45
N GLU A 61 -10.23 13.74 -26.22
CA GLU A 61 -11.52 14.20 -26.76
C GLU A 61 -12.70 14.05 -25.78
N LEU A 62 -12.69 13.05 -24.90
CA LEU A 62 -13.75 12.85 -23.92
C LEU A 62 -13.50 13.67 -22.65
N ASP A 63 -14.54 14.37 -22.17
CA ASP A 63 -14.47 15.08 -20.89
C ASP A 63 -14.98 14.24 -19.70
N VAL A 64 -15.55 13.05 -19.96
CA VAL A 64 -16.20 12.21 -18.94
C VAL A 64 -15.59 10.82 -18.89
N SER A 65 -15.18 10.38 -17.69
CA SER A 65 -14.75 8.99 -17.47
C SER A 65 -15.93 8.03 -17.50
N GLY A 66 -15.77 6.86 -18.09
CA GLY A 66 -16.84 5.87 -18.15
C GLY A 66 -16.56 4.72 -19.10
N ARG A 67 -17.60 3.90 -19.32
CA ARG A 67 -17.58 2.85 -20.33
C ARG A 67 -18.23 3.39 -21.60
N PHE A 68 -17.59 3.16 -22.74
CA PHE A 68 -18.03 3.61 -24.04
C PHE A 68 -18.17 2.43 -24.99
N ARG A 69 -19.20 2.47 -25.83
CA ARG A 69 -19.42 1.57 -26.96
C ARG A 69 -19.05 2.31 -28.22
N LEU A 70 -18.26 1.68 -29.06
CA LEU A 70 -17.80 2.18 -30.35
C LEU A 70 -18.54 1.42 -31.45
N ASP A 71 -19.41 2.13 -32.17
CA ASP A 71 -20.09 1.56 -33.33
C ASP A 71 -19.25 1.86 -34.61
N PRO A 72 -18.89 0.85 -35.41
CA PRO A 72 -18.09 1.03 -36.61
C PRO A 72 -18.91 1.77 -37.68
N ILE A 73 -18.36 2.85 -38.24
CA ILE A 73 -19.00 3.62 -39.31
C ILE A 73 -18.10 3.71 -40.55
N ASP A 74 -18.75 3.85 -41.72
CA ASP A 74 -18.08 4.11 -42.99
C ASP A 74 -17.82 5.61 -43.22
N GLU A 75 -17.18 5.94 -44.35
CA GLU A 75 -16.89 7.31 -44.79
C GLU A 75 -18.14 8.20 -44.93
N ASN A 76 -19.33 7.59 -45.05
CA ASN A 76 -20.61 8.29 -45.16
C ASN A 76 -21.29 8.45 -43.78
N GLY A 77 -20.66 8.00 -42.70
CA GLY A 77 -21.21 8.01 -41.35
C GLY A 77 -22.33 6.99 -41.13
N LYS A 78 -22.46 5.97 -41.98
CA LYS A 78 -23.41 4.86 -41.79
C LYS A 78 -22.74 3.72 -41.04
N VAL A 79 -23.51 3.05 -40.19
CA VAL A 79 -22.99 1.90 -39.43
C VAL A 79 -22.72 0.75 -40.40
N VAL A 80 -21.51 0.19 -40.33
CA VAL A 80 -21.12 -0.94 -41.19
C VAL A 80 -21.76 -2.21 -40.65
N GLU A 81 -22.62 -2.85 -41.45
CA GLU A 81 -23.29 -4.09 -41.06
C GLU A 81 -22.28 -5.26 -41.00
N GLY A 82 -22.49 -6.16 -40.03
CA GLY A 82 -21.68 -7.37 -39.85
C GLY A 82 -20.38 -7.17 -39.06
N VAL A 83 -19.99 -5.93 -38.73
CA VAL A 83 -18.85 -5.66 -37.85
C VAL A 83 -19.36 -5.50 -36.41
N PRO A 84 -18.82 -6.26 -35.42
CA PRO A 84 -19.25 -6.13 -34.04
C PRO A 84 -18.85 -4.76 -33.45
N ALA A 85 -19.63 -4.28 -32.48
CA ALA A 85 -19.30 -3.05 -31.76
C ALA A 85 -18.16 -3.31 -30.77
N ALA A 86 -17.28 -2.33 -30.60
CA ALA A 86 -16.20 -2.40 -29.62
C ALA A 86 -16.59 -1.71 -28.30
N TYR A 87 -15.92 -2.09 -27.21
CA TYR A 87 -16.18 -1.59 -25.86
C TYR A 87 -14.88 -1.17 -25.20
N VAL A 88 -14.83 0.06 -24.71
CA VAL A 88 -13.65 0.64 -24.08
C VAL A 88 -14.01 1.30 -22.76
N GLN A 89 -13.12 1.21 -21.77
CA GLN A 89 -13.24 1.92 -20.51
C GLN A 89 -12.23 3.05 -20.46
N VAL A 90 -12.74 4.27 -20.40
CA VAL A 90 -11.92 5.49 -20.34
C VAL A 90 -11.93 5.98 -18.91
N THR A 91 -10.78 5.87 -18.26
CA THR A 91 -10.53 6.52 -16.97
C THR A 91 -9.81 7.82 -17.24
N LEU A 92 -10.54 8.93 -17.21
CA LEU A 92 -9.92 10.24 -17.16
C LEU A 92 -9.37 10.47 -15.75
N PRO A 93 -8.12 10.92 -15.60
CA PRO A 93 -7.68 11.44 -14.32
C PRO A 93 -8.60 12.61 -13.98
N GLU A 94 -9.29 12.57 -12.83
CA GLU A 94 -10.12 13.69 -12.39
C GLU A 94 -9.28 14.97 -12.45
N ARG A 95 -9.57 15.79 -13.46
CA ARG A 95 -8.95 17.09 -13.64
C ARG A 95 -9.59 17.98 -12.60
N ASN A 96 -9.05 17.94 -11.37
CA ASN A 96 -9.44 18.71 -10.18
C ASN A 96 -10.53 19.72 -10.53
N ALA A 97 -11.79 19.28 -10.49
CA ALA A 97 -12.90 20.17 -10.81
C ALA A 97 -12.77 21.33 -9.84
N ALA A 98 -12.60 22.53 -10.39
CA ALA A 98 -12.51 23.75 -9.62
C ALA A 98 -13.80 23.87 -8.79
N THR A 99 -13.72 23.48 -7.51
CA THR A 99 -14.69 23.86 -6.50
C THR A 99 -14.79 25.39 -6.58
N PRO A 100 -15.96 25.96 -6.90
CA PRO A 100 -16.11 27.40 -6.94
C PRO A 100 -15.81 27.95 -5.55
N GLU A 101 -15.03 29.02 -5.57
CA GLU A 101 -14.32 29.64 -4.46
C GLU A 101 -15.17 29.85 -3.21
N LEU A 102 -14.72 29.28 -2.08
CA LEU A 102 -14.73 30.02 -0.83
C LEU A 102 -13.63 29.47 0.12
N GLY A 103 -12.50 30.18 0.15
CA GLY A 103 -11.61 30.23 1.32
C GLY A 103 -10.59 29.10 1.49
N ALA A 104 -9.36 29.38 1.04
CA ALA A 104 -8.08 29.00 1.65
C ALA A 104 -7.94 27.60 2.27
N LEU A 105 -7.17 26.72 1.62
CA LEU A 105 -6.19 25.77 2.22
C LEU A 105 -5.45 25.01 1.08
N THR A 106 -4.39 25.62 0.57
CA THR A 106 -3.55 25.18 -0.56
C THR A 106 -2.56 24.05 -0.21
N GLY A 107 -3.02 22.99 0.48
CA GLY A 107 -2.15 21.90 0.95
C GLY A 107 -2.51 20.47 0.54
N LEU A 108 -3.69 20.22 -0.04
CA LEU A 108 -4.24 18.86 -0.13
C LEU A 108 -4.09 18.15 -1.49
N THR A 109 -3.78 18.87 -2.59
CA THR A 109 -3.66 18.26 -3.92
C THR A 109 -2.45 17.31 -4.08
N SER A 110 -1.43 17.46 -3.24
CA SER A 110 -0.29 16.53 -3.20
C SER A 110 -0.67 15.17 -2.60
N VAL A 111 -1.65 15.14 -1.69
CA VAL A 111 -2.02 13.92 -0.97
C VAL A 111 -2.84 12.99 -1.88
N ASP A 112 -3.76 13.54 -2.67
CA ASP A 112 -4.56 12.74 -3.60
C ASP A 112 -3.72 12.15 -4.75
N HIS A 113 -2.71 12.89 -5.23
CA HIS A 113 -1.74 12.36 -6.19
C HIS A 113 -0.88 11.26 -5.57
N ALA A 114 -0.39 11.46 -4.34
CA ALA A 114 0.36 10.44 -3.61
C ALA A 114 -0.49 9.18 -3.38
N LEU A 115 -1.77 9.32 -3.05
CA LEU A 115 -2.68 8.20 -2.84
C LEU A 115 -2.90 7.41 -4.14
N ARG A 116 -3.08 8.11 -5.28
CA ARG A 116 -3.21 7.48 -6.60
C ARG A 116 -1.95 6.71 -7.00
N GLU A 117 -0.78 7.30 -6.77
CA GLU A 117 0.51 6.63 -7.02
C GLU A 117 0.73 5.44 -6.09
N ILE A 118 0.33 5.52 -4.82
CA ILE A 118 0.37 4.39 -3.88
C ILE A 118 -0.53 3.25 -4.36
N VAL A 119 -1.76 3.55 -4.79
CA VAL A 119 -2.68 2.54 -5.31
C VAL A 119 -2.11 1.90 -6.58
N ARG A 120 -1.50 2.69 -7.47
CA ARG A 120 -0.81 2.19 -8.67
C ARG A 120 0.36 1.27 -8.31
N ALA A 121 1.23 1.71 -7.41
CA ALA A 121 2.38 0.94 -6.95
C ALA A 121 1.96 -0.36 -6.25
N ASN A 122 0.90 -0.33 -5.44
CA ASN A 122 0.36 -1.53 -4.80
C ASN A 122 -0.21 -2.52 -5.83
N LEU A 123 -0.85 -2.02 -6.89
CA LEU A 123 -1.35 -2.87 -7.97
C LEU A 123 -0.20 -3.51 -8.76
N GLU A 124 0.86 -2.76 -9.04
CA GLU A 124 2.07 -3.28 -9.70
C GLU A 124 2.79 -4.32 -8.82
N LEU A 125 2.90 -4.08 -7.51
CA LEU A 125 3.45 -5.04 -6.57
C LEU A 125 2.63 -6.32 -6.50
N ALA A 126 1.29 -6.21 -6.44
CA ALA A 126 0.40 -7.37 -6.46
C ALA A 126 0.56 -8.18 -7.75
N ARG A 127 0.72 -7.50 -8.90
CA ARG A 127 0.98 -8.14 -10.19
C ARG A 127 2.35 -8.84 -10.20
N CYS A 128 3.40 -8.18 -9.70
CA CYS A 128 4.74 -8.76 -9.59
C CYS A 128 4.76 -9.99 -8.67
N ASN A 129 4.10 -9.93 -7.51
CA ASN A 129 3.95 -11.06 -6.60
C ASN A 129 3.20 -12.23 -7.24
N THR A 130 2.18 -11.94 -8.05
CA THR A 130 1.43 -12.96 -8.78
C THR A 130 2.31 -13.65 -9.83
N GLU A 131 3.12 -12.89 -10.58
CA GLU A 131 4.06 -13.46 -11.54
C GLU A 131 5.16 -14.29 -10.85
N LEU A 132 5.69 -13.81 -9.72
CA LEU A 132 6.65 -14.58 -8.91
C LEU A 132 6.02 -15.89 -8.42
N ALA A 133 4.80 -15.86 -7.91
CA ALA A 133 4.06 -17.05 -7.50
C ALA A 133 3.85 -18.02 -8.68
N LYS A 134 3.48 -17.54 -9.87
CA LYS A 134 3.39 -18.37 -11.08
C LYS A 134 4.73 -19.02 -11.43
N THR A 135 5.84 -18.29 -11.38
CA THR A 135 7.16 -18.87 -11.66
C THR A 135 7.55 -19.95 -10.66
N VAL A 136 7.22 -19.77 -9.38
CA VAL A 136 7.47 -20.78 -8.34
C VAL A 136 6.62 -22.03 -8.58
N VAL A 137 5.32 -21.86 -8.83
CA VAL A 137 4.39 -22.97 -9.11
C VAL A 137 4.84 -23.74 -10.36
N ASN A 138 5.24 -23.04 -11.42
CA ASN A 138 5.70 -23.67 -12.66
C ASN A 138 7.04 -24.43 -12.50
N ARG A 139 7.89 -24.05 -11.53
CA ARG A 139 9.16 -24.74 -11.24
C ARG A 139 9.03 -25.90 -10.26
N GLN A 140 7.94 -25.99 -9.49
CA GLN A 140 7.76 -27.07 -8.51
C GLN A 140 7.87 -28.48 -9.14
N PRO A 141 7.29 -28.76 -10.33
CA PRO A 141 7.44 -30.07 -10.98
C PRO A 141 8.89 -30.40 -11.34
N GLU A 142 9.67 -29.41 -11.82
CA GLU A 142 11.09 -29.61 -12.16
C GLU A 142 11.93 -29.91 -10.92
N VAL A 143 11.68 -29.19 -9.81
CA VAL A 143 12.36 -29.43 -8.53
C VAL A 143 12.01 -30.82 -7.98
N MET A 144 10.74 -31.24 -8.07
CA MET A 144 10.33 -32.59 -7.66
C MET A 144 10.96 -33.68 -8.53
N ALA A 145 11.05 -33.47 -9.85
CA ALA A 145 11.70 -34.40 -10.77
C ALA A 145 13.21 -34.53 -10.48
N SER A 146 13.90 -33.40 -10.28
CA SER A 146 15.32 -33.38 -9.89
C SER A 146 15.55 -34.07 -8.54
N THR A 147 14.67 -33.83 -7.56
CA THR A 147 14.75 -34.49 -6.25
C THR A 147 14.54 -36.00 -6.37
N ALA A 148 13.61 -36.45 -7.21
CA ALA A 148 13.39 -37.87 -7.47
C ALA A 148 14.59 -38.52 -8.18
N GLU A 149 15.27 -37.81 -9.07
CA GLU A 149 16.49 -38.28 -9.72
C GLU A 149 17.65 -38.40 -8.73
N ILE A 150 17.82 -37.42 -7.84
CA ILE A 150 18.81 -37.49 -6.75
C ILE A 150 18.52 -38.67 -5.82
N LEU A 151 17.25 -38.89 -5.45
CA LEU A 151 16.86 -40.04 -4.62
C LEU A 151 17.16 -41.37 -5.31
N ARG A 152 16.84 -41.49 -6.60
CA ARG A 152 17.15 -42.70 -7.38
C ARG A 152 18.67 -42.90 -7.55
N ALA A 153 19.43 -41.83 -7.73
CA ALA A 153 20.90 -41.90 -7.81
C ALA A 153 21.52 -42.29 -6.46
N ALA A 154 20.99 -41.79 -5.35
CA ALA A 154 21.40 -42.16 -4.00
C ALA A 154 21.11 -43.65 -3.71
N ASP A 155 19.94 -44.15 -4.12
CA ASP A 155 19.59 -45.57 -4.04
C ASP A 155 20.55 -46.45 -4.87
N GLY A 156 20.91 -46.00 -6.08
CA GLY A 156 21.88 -46.69 -6.95
C GLY A 156 23.33 -46.66 -6.45
N ALA A 157 23.71 -45.62 -5.71
CA ALA A 157 25.04 -45.48 -5.11
C ALA A 157 25.23 -46.33 -3.84
N GLY A 158 24.19 -47.04 -3.38
CA GLY A 158 24.27 -47.87 -2.19
C GLY A 158 24.44 -47.04 -0.90
N LEU A 159 23.98 -45.78 -0.90
CA LEU A 159 23.83 -45.02 0.34
C LEU A 159 22.76 -45.74 1.16
N SER A 160 23.20 -46.67 2.02
CA SER A 160 22.35 -47.45 2.90
C SER A 160 21.39 -46.50 3.60
N ARG A 161 20.07 -46.77 3.50
CA ARG A 161 19.04 -46.08 4.27
C ARG A 161 19.53 -45.95 5.70
N ARG A 162 19.97 -44.75 6.08
CA ARG A 162 20.27 -44.47 7.47
C ARG A 162 18.93 -44.71 8.17
N ALA A 163 18.87 -45.76 8.99
CA ALA A 163 17.65 -46.05 9.73
C ALA A 163 17.23 -44.73 10.40
N PRO A 164 15.97 -44.28 10.24
CA PRO A 164 15.51 -43.08 10.90
C PRO A 164 15.87 -43.23 12.38
N SER A 165 16.58 -42.25 12.94
CA SER A 165 16.96 -42.28 14.35
C SER A 165 15.65 -42.32 15.14
N ALA A 166 15.36 -43.45 15.76
CA ALA A 166 14.15 -43.66 16.56
C ALA A 166 14.15 -42.84 17.86
N ASP A 167 15.25 -42.15 18.19
CA ASP A 167 15.42 -41.38 19.43
C ASP A 167 14.81 -39.96 19.39
N TRP A 168 13.67 -39.76 18.72
CA TRP A 168 12.86 -38.55 18.90
C TRP A 168 11.55 -38.82 19.67
N ASP A 169 11.49 -39.89 20.47
CA ASP A 169 10.55 -40.02 21.60
C ASP A 169 10.97 -39.08 22.75
N GLY A 170 11.12 -37.79 22.41
CA GLY A 170 11.23 -36.72 23.39
C GLY A 170 9.83 -36.38 23.89
N ASP A 171 9.35 -37.18 24.83
CA ASP A 171 8.57 -36.77 26.02
C ASP A 171 7.93 -35.35 25.92
N ASP A 172 6.89 -35.21 25.09
CA ASP A 172 5.95 -34.06 25.09
C ASP A 172 4.75 -34.44 25.97
N ASP A 173 5.05 -34.78 27.23
CA ASP A 173 4.09 -34.89 28.33
C ASP A 173 4.06 -33.56 29.09
N ASP A 174 3.16 -32.65 28.73
CA ASP A 174 2.28 -32.03 29.73
C ASP A 174 1.02 -31.44 29.09
N GLY A 175 -0.12 -31.76 29.69
CA GLY A 175 -1.45 -31.68 29.10
C GLY A 175 -2.00 -30.26 28.91
N SER A 176 -2.72 -30.09 27.81
CA SER A 176 -3.76 -29.07 27.72
C SER A 176 -5.05 -29.72 27.22
N ASP A 177 -5.97 -29.96 28.16
CA ASP A 177 -7.35 -30.39 27.95
C ASP A 177 -8.10 -29.48 26.97
N ASP A 178 -8.83 -30.14 26.06
CA ASP A 178 -10.10 -29.77 25.42
C ASP A 178 -10.33 -28.29 25.03
N ALA A 179 -10.16 -28.01 23.73
CA ALA A 179 -11.10 -27.18 22.98
C ALA A 179 -11.11 -27.55 21.48
N ASP A 180 -12.24 -28.10 21.03
CA ASP A 180 -12.68 -28.39 19.66
C ASP A 180 -11.87 -27.74 18.50
N ILE A 181 -11.02 -28.54 17.85
CA ILE A 181 -10.34 -28.18 16.60
C ILE A 181 -11.19 -28.63 15.41
N ALA A 182 -11.85 -27.67 14.76
CA ALA A 182 -12.32 -27.81 13.40
C ALA A 182 -11.12 -27.84 12.40
N PRO A 183 -11.23 -28.53 11.25
CA PRO A 183 -10.12 -28.67 10.32
C PRO A 183 -10.01 -27.42 9.43
N ASP A 184 -9.31 -26.38 9.89
CA ASP A 184 -8.93 -25.25 9.05
C ASP A 184 -7.45 -25.32 8.67
N ALA A 185 -7.25 -25.25 7.35
CA ALA A 185 -5.98 -25.31 6.64
C ALA A 185 -5.02 -24.16 7.04
N PRO A 186 -3.71 -24.25 6.68
CA PRO A 186 -2.63 -23.47 7.29
C PRO A 186 -2.50 -22.06 6.69
N LEU A 187 -3.58 -21.26 6.73
CA LEU A 187 -3.56 -19.86 6.31
C LEU A 187 -2.67 -19.00 7.24
N GLY A 188 -2.59 -19.40 8.53
CA GLY A 188 -1.75 -18.72 9.52
C GLY A 188 -0.24 -18.86 9.29
N ALA A 189 0.21 -19.99 8.73
CA ALA A 189 1.63 -20.21 8.40
C ALA A 189 2.06 -19.45 7.13
N ILE A 190 1.13 -19.22 6.20
CA ILE A 190 1.38 -18.45 4.98
C ILE A 190 1.38 -16.93 5.30
N MET A 191 0.52 -16.47 6.21
CA MET A 191 0.52 -15.08 6.69
C MET A 191 1.79 -14.71 7.46
N SER A 192 2.36 -15.61 8.28
CA SER A 192 3.59 -15.33 9.03
C SER A 192 4.83 -15.23 8.15
N GLN A 193 4.86 -15.91 7.00
CA GLN A 193 5.91 -15.75 5.99
C GLN A 193 5.79 -14.46 5.16
N LEU A 194 4.60 -13.86 5.07
CA LEU A 194 4.36 -12.61 4.35
C LEU A 194 4.51 -11.35 5.23
N ALA A 195 4.56 -11.50 6.55
CA ALA A 195 4.75 -10.39 7.49
C ALA A 195 5.97 -9.48 7.19
N PRO A 196 7.16 -10.00 6.80
CA PRO A 196 8.29 -9.15 6.44
C PRO A 196 8.05 -8.30 5.18
N LEU A 197 7.22 -8.78 4.25
CA LEU A 197 6.88 -8.11 2.99
C LEU A 197 5.86 -6.99 3.20
N ILE A 198 4.93 -7.17 4.13
CA ILE A 198 3.98 -6.13 4.56
C ILE A 198 4.71 -5.03 5.35
N GLN A 199 5.71 -5.41 6.18
CA GLN A 199 6.59 -4.45 6.86
C GLN A 199 7.52 -3.69 5.90
N LEU A 200 7.96 -4.31 4.80
CA LEU A 200 8.74 -3.64 3.76
C LEU A 200 7.88 -2.63 2.98
N GLY A 201 6.60 -2.95 2.73
CA GLY A 201 5.64 -2.03 2.12
C GLY A 201 5.33 -0.81 2.98
N SER A 202 5.22 -0.98 4.31
CA SER A 202 4.97 0.14 5.24
C SER A 202 6.21 1.01 5.48
N ALA A 203 7.42 0.45 5.44
CA ALA A 203 8.67 1.22 5.46
C ALA A 203 8.91 2.04 4.18
N TYR A 204 8.54 1.49 3.01
CA TYR A 204 8.69 2.18 1.72
C TYR A 204 7.64 3.29 1.51
N LEU A 205 6.46 3.17 2.15
CA LEU A 205 5.46 4.25 2.21
C LEU A 205 5.89 5.43 3.12
N GLY A 206 6.77 5.20 4.11
CA GLY A 206 7.25 6.25 5.02
C GLY A 206 8.39 7.11 4.46
N SER A 207 9.30 6.54 3.67
CA SER A 207 10.56 7.20 3.32
C SER A 207 10.55 8.10 2.07
N LYS A 208 9.44 8.22 1.32
CA LYS A 208 9.44 8.97 0.03
C LYS A 208 8.78 10.35 0.01
N LEU A 209 8.53 10.95 1.18
CA LEU A 209 8.01 12.34 1.30
C LEU A 209 9.08 13.40 1.63
N GLY A 210 10.38 13.11 1.51
CA GLY A 210 11.45 14.08 1.75
C GLY A 210 12.53 14.07 0.67
N MET A 211 12.30 14.75 -0.46
CA MET A 211 13.40 15.10 -1.40
C MET A 211 13.10 16.42 -2.11
N THR A 212 13.64 17.52 -1.56
CA THR A 212 13.88 18.77 -2.29
C THR A 212 15.37 19.08 -2.24
N GLY A 213 15.94 19.51 -3.38
CA GLY A 213 17.23 20.17 -3.43
C GLY A 213 18.33 19.49 -4.25
N ALA A 214 18.17 19.42 -5.57
CA ALA A 214 19.30 19.31 -6.49
C ALA A 214 20.03 20.66 -6.56
N THR A 215 21.31 20.70 -6.20
CA THR A 215 22.23 21.78 -6.61
C THR A 215 23.22 21.21 -7.63
N ALA A 216 23.31 21.87 -8.78
CA ALA A 216 24.14 21.47 -9.90
C ALA A 216 25.63 21.74 -9.65
N PRO A 217 26.55 20.89 -10.17
CA PRO A 217 27.98 21.09 -10.01
C PRO A 217 28.53 22.13 -11.00
N LYS A 218 29.34 23.06 -10.48
CA LYS A 218 30.16 24.01 -11.25
C LYS A 218 31.56 23.41 -11.46
N PRO A 219 32.11 23.34 -12.69
CA PRO A 219 33.42 22.75 -12.91
C PRO A 219 34.51 23.82 -12.92
N THR A 220 35.50 23.79 -12.04
CA THR A 220 36.81 24.46 -12.29
C THR A 220 37.95 23.88 -11.41
N ARG A 221 38.88 23.18 -12.08
CA ARG A 221 40.35 23.30 -11.99
C ARG A 221 41.11 22.88 -10.71
N ALA A 222 41.92 21.82 -10.86
CA ALA A 222 43.20 21.59 -10.16
C ALA A 222 44.31 22.48 -10.79
N PRO A 223 45.49 22.78 -10.17
CA PRO A 223 46.26 21.87 -9.30
C PRO A 223 47.10 22.54 -8.15
N ASN A 224 47.91 21.69 -7.50
CA ASN A 224 49.11 21.94 -6.68
C ASN A 224 48.99 21.82 -5.14
N GLY A 225 49.33 20.62 -4.65
CA GLY A 225 50.63 20.31 -4.02
C GLY A 225 51.20 21.28 -2.98
N GLY A 226 51.26 20.82 -1.73
CA GLY A 226 52.11 21.43 -0.69
C GLY A 226 51.78 20.93 0.72
N THR A 227 52.72 20.21 1.34
CA THR A 227 52.79 19.82 2.76
C THR A 227 54.24 20.13 3.19
N PRO A 228 54.61 20.23 4.49
CA PRO A 228 54.01 20.88 5.68
C PRO A 228 54.97 21.92 6.33
N ALA A 229 54.54 22.67 7.36
CA ALA A 229 55.39 23.05 8.52
C ALA A 229 54.58 23.68 9.68
N PRO A 230 54.92 23.39 10.96
CA PRO A 230 54.44 24.06 12.18
C PRO A 230 55.38 25.24 12.57
N PRO A 231 55.04 26.21 13.47
CA PRO A 231 55.05 25.97 14.93
C PRO A 231 54.24 26.94 15.86
N THR A 232 54.20 26.51 17.14
CA THR A 232 54.26 27.26 18.43
C THR A 232 53.03 27.95 19.06
N PRO A 233 52.98 27.95 20.41
CA PRO A 233 51.84 28.31 21.26
C PRO A 233 51.91 29.77 21.73
N THR A 234 50.78 30.27 22.24
CA THR A 234 50.75 31.44 23.12
C THR A 234 49.71 31.17 24.20
N ASP A 235 50.20 31.01 25.42
CA ASP A 235 49.44 31.19 26.65
C ASP A 235 49.09 32.67 26.84
N ASP A 236 47.99 32.89 27.55
CA ASP A 236 47.83 33.80 28.68
C ASP A 236 46.71 34.86 28.61
N GLU A 237 46.13 35.03 29.79
CA GLU A 237 45.49 36.22 30.35
C GLU A 237 43.96 36.48 30.22
N THR A 238 43.25 35.99 31.24
CA THR A 238 42.47 36.75 32.25
C THR A 238 41.55 37.91 31.83
N ALA A 239 40.24 37.76 32.09
CA ALA A 239 39.32 38.69 32.80
C ALA A 239 37.86 38.26 32.54
N SER A 240 37.13 37.69 33.50
CA SER A 240 36.34 38.38 34.54
C SER A 240 35.39 39.46 34.00
N ASN A 241 34.09 39.08 33.88
CA ASN A 241 32.85 39.86 34.01
C ASN A 241 31.74 39.04 33.32
N ALA A 242 30.47 39.02 33.68
CA ALA A 242 29.66 39.44 34.82
C ALA A 242 28.26 38.88 34.47
N ASP A 243 27.46 38.56 35.49
CA ASP A 243 26.02 38.23 35.46
C ASP A 243 25.31 38.18 34.09
N THR A 244 24.82 36.99 33.72
CA THR A 244 23.74 36.84 32.75
C THR A 244 22.67 35.92 33.36
N PRO A 245 21.38 36.33 33.37
CA PRO A 245 20.33 35.57 34.02
C PRO A 245 20.12 34.22 33.32
N SER A 246 20.00 33.18 34.14
CA SER A 246 19.72 31.80 33.77
C SER A 246 18.38 31.69 33.04
N GLU A 247 18.40 31.84 31.72
CA GLU A 247 17.30 31.51 30.83
C GLU A 247 17.16 29.98 30.83
N SER A 248 16.07 29.49 31.41
CA SER A 248 15.76 28.06 31.41
C SER A 248 15.72 27.58 29.95
N PRO A 249 16.39 26.47 29.60
CA PRO A 249 16.38 25.99 28.23
C PRO A 249 14.93 25.71 27.82
N THR A 250 14.40 26.55 26.94
CA THR A 250 13.16 26.25 26.24
C THR A 250 13.40 24.93 25.51
N PRO A 251 12.61 23.87 25.77
CA PRO A 251 12.84 22.58 25.14
C PRO A 251 12.76 22.78 23.63
N GLU A 252 13.93 22.71 23.00
CA GLU A 252 14.12 22.78 21.56
C GLU A 252 13.21 21.72 20.95
N ARG A 253 12.13 22.19 20.31
CA ARG A 253 11.10 21.33 19.75
C ARG A 253 11.76 20.50 18.64
N ALA A 254 12.04 19.24 18.95
CA ALA A 254 12.72 18.31 18.08
C ALA A 254 12.08 18.32 16.67
N PRO A 255 12.89 18.20 15.61
CA PRO A 255 12.39 18.12 14.24
C PRO A 255 11.33 17.03 14.13
N VAL A 256 10.30 17.29 13.31
CA VAL A 256 9.18 16.36 13.07
C VAL A 256 9.77 15.03 12.61
N ALA A 257 9.91 14.08 13.55
CA ALA A 257 10.52 12.80 13.29
C ALA A 257 9.72 12.10 12.18
N ASP A 258 10.42 11.44 11.26
CA ASP A 258 9.80 10.51 10.32
C ASP A 258 8.92 9.53 11.11
N ILE A 259 7.60 9.67 10.94
CA ILE A 259 6.59 8.93 11.69
C ILE A 259 6.81 7.43 11.53
N GLY A 260 7.22 7.00 10.32
CA GLY A 260 7.50 5.59 10.03
C GLY A 260 8.67 5.07 10.85
N ASN A 261 9.77 5.82 10.90
CA ASN A 261 10.94 5.45 11.71
C ASN A 261 10.60 5.45 13.21
N HIS A 262 9.82 6.44 13.68
CA HIS A 262 9.42 6.53 15.08
C HIS A 262 8.59 5.30 15.53
N VAL A 263 7.59 4.92 14.75
CA VAL A 263 6.76 3.73 15.02
C VAL A 263 7.60 2.45 14.96
N MET A 264 8.53 2.33 14.01
CA MET A 264 9.44 1.18 13.92
C MET A 264 10.34 1.05 15.16
N GLN A 265 10.84 2.16 15.72
CA GLN A 265 11.64 2.12 16.95
C GLN A 265 10.81 1.71 18.17
N ILE A 266 9.54 2.15 18.25
CA ILE A 266 8.61 1.67 19.28
C ILE A 266 8.43 0.15 19.16
N GLN A 267 8.15 -0.37 17.96
CA GLN A 267 7.96 -1.81 17.73
C GLN A 267 9.17 -2.67 18.12
N LYS A 268 10.39 -2.14 17.98
CA LYS A 268 11.63 -2.82 18.39
C LYS A 268 11.77 -2.96 19.91
N GLN A 269 11.20 -2.04 20.69
CA GLN A 269 11.27 -2.08 22.15
C GLN A 269 10.13 -2.87 22.81
N LEU A 270 9.08 -3.19 22.07
CA LEU A 270 7.99 -4.04 22.53
C LEU A 270 8.39 -5.52 22.50
N THR A 271 7.95 -6.28 23.50
CA THR A 271 8.07 -7.75 23.50
C THR A 271 7.13 -8.37 22.45
N ALA A 272 7.31 -9.66 22.16
CA ALA A 272 6.46 -10.35 21.18
C ALA A 272 4.97 -10.34 21.58
N ASP A 273 4.67 -10.52 22.86
CA ASP A 273 3.29 -10.52 23.37
C ASP A 273 2.67 -9.12 23.36
N GLU A 274 3.48 -8.09 23.67
CA GLU A 274 3.06 -6.69 23.56
C GLU A 274 2.72 -6.33 22.11
N ARG A 275 3.51 -6.79 21.13
CA ARG A 275 3.23 -6.59 19.70
C ARG A 275 1.92 -7.25 19.26
N ARG A 276 1.70 -8.51 19.65
CA ARG A 276 0.44 -9.23 19.37
C ARG A 276 -0.76 -8.51 19.96
N PHE A 277 -0.63 -7.98 21.17
CA PHE A 277 -1.70 -7.17 21.78
C PHE A 277 -1.97 -5.90 20.97
N VAL A 278 -0.93 -5.17 20.56
CA VAL A 278 -1.06 -3.97 19.73
C VAL A 278 -1.71 -4.29 18.38
N GLU A 279 -1.31 -5.36 17.71
CA GLU A 279 -1.94 -5.83 16.47
C GLU A 279 -3.44 -6.15 16.67
N GLY A 280 -3.76 -6.85 17.76
CA GLY A 280 -5.15 -7.14 18.13
C GLY A 280 -5.96 -5.90 18.50
N ALA A 281 -5.33 -4.87 19.07
CA ALA A 281 -5.97 -3.59 19.37
C ALA A 281 -6.22 -2.79 18.08
N ILE A 282 -5.23 -2.71 17.18
CA ILE A 282 -5.35 -2.04 15.87
C ILE A 282 -6.48 -2.68 15.05
N ALA A 283 -6.61 -4.01 15.06
CA ALA A 283 -7.66 -4.72 14.34
C ALA A 283 -9.10 -4.38 14.81
N ARG A 284 -9.26 -3.83 16.02
CA ARG A 284 -10.56 -3.42 16.59
C ARG A 284 -10.87 -1.94 16.38
N LEU A 285 -9.86 -1.14 16.04
CA LEU A 285 -10.00 0.30 15.80
C LEU A 285 -10.40 0.56 14.35
N THR A 286 -11.17 1.61 14.14
CA THR A 286 -11.45 2.15 12.80
C THR A 286 -10.18 2.80 12.22
N ILE A 287 -10.13 2.95 10.90
CA ILE A 287 -8.98 3.57 10.20
C ILE A 287 -8.67 4.98 10.76
N SER A 288 -9.71 5.76 11.07
CA SER A 288 -9.56 7.10 11.68
C SER A 288 -8.96 7.05 13.08
N GLU A 289 -9.35 6.07 13.90
CA GLU A 289 -8.83 5.92 15.26
C GLU A 289 -7.39 5.43 15.26
N VAL A 290 -7.02 4.53 14.32
CA VAL A 290 -5.63 4.11 14.13
C VAL A 290 -4.75 5.30 13.77
N GLY A 291 -5.22 6.19 12.88
CA GLY A 291 -4.49 7.41 12.52
C GLY A 291 -4.30 8.36 13.71
N GLN A 292 -5.33 8.55 14.53
CA GLN A 292 -5.25 9.37 15.75
C GLN A 292 -4.29 8.76 16.78
N TRP A 293 -4.35 7.45 16.98
CA TRP A 293 -3.47 6.73 17.89
C TRP A 293 -2.00 6.80 17.45
N GLN A 294 -1.72 6.61 16.16
CA GLN A 294 -0.37 6.79 15.60
C GLN A 294 0.13 8.23 15.79
N GLN A 295 -0.72 9.24 15.56
CA GLN A 295 -0.37 10.63 15.77
C GLN A 295 -0.12 10.95 17.26
N GLN A 296 -0.83 10.30 18.17
CA GLN A 296 -0.60 10.41 19.60
C GLN A 296 0.76 9.81 19.98
N LEU A 297 1.08 8.62 19.48
CA LEU A 297 2.39 7.98 19.72
C LEU A 297 3.54 8.82 19.16
N SER A 298 3.39 9.40 17.96
CA SER A 298 4.43 10.23 17.34
C SER A 298 4.70 11.55 18.05
N ARG A 299 3.82 11.96 18.99
CA ARG A 299 4.02 13.15 19.83
C ARG A 299 4.74 12.85 21.15
N MET A 300 4.84 11.57 21.52
CA MET A 300 5.54 11.11 22.71
C MET A 300 6.98 10.73 22.36
N SER A 301 7.88 10.72 23.35
CA SER A 301 9.16 10.05 23.16
C SER A 301 8.97 8.53 23.03
N ILE A 302 9.93 7.82 22.42
CA ILE A 302 9.85 6.36 22.23
C ILE A 302 9.62 5.64 23.57
N ALA A 303 10.31 6.07 24.64
CA ALA A 303 10.17 5.48 25.97
C ALA A 303 8.78 5.72 26.58
N GLU A 304 8.24 6.93 26.44
CA GLU A 304 6.88 7.27 26.90
C GLU A 304 5.81 6.52 26.12
N ALA A 305 5.96 6.40 24.80
CA ALA A 305 5.05 5.65 23.94
C ALA A 305 5.01 4.16 24.34
N VAL A 306 6.16 3.53 24.58
CA VAL A 306 6.25 2.14 25.06
C VAL A 306 5.61 2.01 26.45
N ALA A 307 5.86 2.94 27.37
CA ALA A 307 5.24 2.94 28.69
C ALA A 307 3.71 3.09 28.62
N ALA A 308 3.20 3.94 27.72
CA ALA A 308 1.77 4.12 27.49
C ALA A 308 1.11 2.84 26.95
N ILE A 309 1.75 2.16 25.99
CA ILE A 309 1.27 0.87 25.46
C ILE A 309 1.22 -0.18 26.57
N ARG A 310 2.27 -0.29 27.39
CA ARG A 310 2.32 -1.21 28.54
C ARG A 310 1.24 -0.92 29.57
N ALA A 311 0.97 0.36 29.84
CA ALA A 311 -0.09 0.77 30.75
C ALA A 311 -1.49 0.36 30.21
N GLU A 312 -1.71 0.46 28.90
CA GLU A 312 -2.97 0.03 28.27
C GLU A 312 -3.15 -1.50 28.31
N ILE A 313 -2.05 -2.25 28.10
CA ILE A 313 -2.03 -3.71 28.26
C ILE A 313 -2.39 -4.07 29.70
N ALA A 314 -1.75 -3.46 30.69
CA ALA A 314 -2.03 -3.71 32.11
C ALA A 314 -3.48 -3.35 32.49
N ARG A 315 -4.04 -2.28 31.92
CA ARG A 315 -5.45 -1.88 32.12
C ARG A 315 -6.41 -2.91 31.53
N SER A 316 -6.09 -3.45 30.36
CA SER A 316 -6.91 -4.45 29.66
C SER A 316 -6.80 -5.84 30.31
N ALA A 317 -5.66 -6.15 30.92
CA ALA A 317 -5.42 -7.40 31.64
C ALA A 317 -6.12 -7.43 33.01
N LYS A 318 -6.43 -6.27 33.61
CA LYS A 318 -7.16 -6.23 34.88
C LYS A 318 -8.58 -6.78 34.61
N PRO A 319 -8.94 -7.95 35.18
CA PRO A 319 -10.24 -8.54 34.91
C PRO A 319 -11.30 -7.52 35.28
N LYS A 320 -12.22 -7.22 34.37
CA LYS A 320 -13.42 -6.44 34.68
C LYS A 320 -14.12 -7.19 35.81
N ALA A 321 -13.86 -6.79 37.05
CA ALA A 321 -14.55 -7.31 38.21
C ALA A 321 -16.02 -7.18 37.89
N LYS A 322 -16.69 -8.31 37.65
CA LYS A 322 -18.10 -8.36 37.31
C LYS A 322 -18.82 -7.52 38.36
N SER A 323 -19.34 -6.36 37.94
CA SER A 323 -20.21 -5.54 38.77
C SER A 323 -21.53 -6.31 38.89
N THR A 324 -21.53 -7.35 39.72
CA THR A 324 -22.74 -8.00 40.21
C THR A 324 -23.27 -7.17 41.37
N ALA A 325 -23.62 -5.92 41.10
CA ALA A 325 -24.52 -5.18 41.97
C ALA A 325 -25.94 -5.60 41.55
N THR A 326 -26.42 -6.67 42.16
CA THR A 326 -27.84 -7.05 42.14
C THR A 326 -28.67 -5.84 42.57
N PRO A 327 -29.55 -5.27 41.73
CA PRO A 327 -30.45 -4.22 42.18
C PRO A 327 -31.45 -4.86 43.14
N ALA A 328 -31.24 -4.62 44.44
CA ALA A 328 -32.19 -4.98 45.48
C ALA A 328 -33.50 -4.22 45.24
N ALA A 329 -34.58 -4.98 45.10
CA ALA A 329 -35.93 -4.50 44.90
C ALA A 329 -36.34 -3.49 45.99
N GLN A 330 -36.44 -2.22 45.63
CA GLN A 330 -37.28 -1.26 46.35
C GLN A 330 -38.66 -1.24 45.69
N ASN A 331 -39.51 -2.15 46.15
CA ASN A 331 -40.94 -2.07 45.95
C ASN A 331 -41.56 -1.82 47.34
N GLN A 332 -41.72 -0.55 47.72
CA GLN A 332 -42.47 -0.15 48.89
C GLN A 332 -43.52 0.90 48.52
N GLU A 333 -44.76 0.51 48.82
CA GLU A 333 -45.82 1.33 49.39
C GLU A 333 -46.40 2.48 48.55
N LYS A 334 -47.54 2.17 47.92
CA LYS A 334 -48.67 3.10 47.89
C LYS A 334 -49.96 2.35 48.23
N VAL A 335 -50.35 2.42 49.50
CA VAL A 335 -51.69 2.12 50.01
C VAL A 335 -52.20 3.38 50.69
N SER A 336 -53.48 3.68 50.43
CA SER A 336 -54.34 4.79 50.89
C SER A 336 -54.43 5.96 49.93
#